data_AF-A0AAU5ZX05-F1
#
_entry.id   AF-A0AAU5ZX05-F1
#
_cell.length_a   1.000
_cell.length_b   1.000
_cell.length_c   1.000
_cell.angle_alpha   90.00
_cell.angle_beta   90.00
_cell.angle_gamma   90.00
#
_symmetry.space_group_name_H-M   'P 1'
#
loop_
_entity.id
_entity.type
_entity.pdbx_description
1 polymer ?
#
loop_
_entity_poly.entity_id
_entity_poly.type
_entity_poly.pdbx_seq_one_letter_code
_entity_poly.pdbx_strand_id
1 'polypeptide(L)'
;MNQETVTPEARPGTPIRNFSVLLSPTPRGARLGRLLATEQLRTWGFPLDPAAHIVAELAANAATHGRVPGRDFRLTLYVVADTLRIEVTDTRGDRLPYARHSVPDAESGRGLVLVDALADRWGWAPGPPPRKTVWAELDLAPEPGRPCSGATGDLYQETPG
;
A
#
# COMPACT_ATOMS: atom_id res chain seq x y z
N MET A 1 -51.70 -19.61 -19.33
CA MET A 1 -51.31 -18.19 -19.31
C MET A 1 -49.98 -18.13 -18.59
N ASN A 2 -48.90 -17.95 -19.35
CA ASN A 2 -47.53 -18.07 -18.85
C ASN A 2 -47.14 -16.75 -18.20
N GLN A 3 -46.65 -16.79 -16.96
CA GLN A 3 -45.90 -15.68 -16.39
C GLN A 3 -44.53 -16.20 -15.99
N GLU A 4 -43.60 -16.05 -16.93
CA GLU A 4 -42.16 -16.15 -16.71
C GLU A 4 -41.75 -14.96 -15.83
N THR A 5 -41.50 -15.21 -14.55
CA THR A 5 -40.76 -14.27 -13.70
C THR A 5 -39.30 -14.32 -14.13
N VAL A 6 -38.88 -13.32 -14.91
CA VAL A 6 -37.48 -13.01 -15.17
C VAL A 6 -36.87 -12.54 -13.86
N THR A 7 -36.17 -13.44 -13.16
CA THR A 7 -35.24 -13.07 -12.09
C THR A 7 -34.13 -12.23 -12.73
N PRO A 8 -33.86 -10.99 -12.27
CA PRO A 8 -32.70 -10.27 -12.75
C PRO A 8 -31.45 -11.03 -12.30
N GLU A 9 -30.73 -11.62 -13.26
CA GLU A 9 -29.41 -12.21 -13.03
C GLU A 9 -28.48 -11.12 -12.50
N ALA A 10 -28.26 -11.13 -11.18
CA ALA A 10 -27.18 -10.39 -10.57
C ALA A 10 -25.88 -10.91 -11.22
N ARG A 11 -25.26 -10.08 -12.08
CA ARG A 11 -23.91 -10.33 -12.55
C ARG A 11 -23.05 -10.59 -11.31
N PRO A 12 -22.38 -11.75 -11.19
CA PRO A 12 -21.47 -11.94 -10.07
C PRO A 12 -20.47 -10.80 -10.10
N GLY A 13 -20.46 -9.98 -9.05
CA GLY A 13 -19.50 -8.88 -8.92
C GLY A 13 -18.09 -9.44 -9.09
N THR A 14 -17.21 -8.67 -9.73
CA THR A 14 -15.81 -9.03 -9.94
C THR A 14 -15.24 -9.64 -8.65
N PRO A 15 -14.68 -10.87 -8.69
CA PRO A 15 -14.23 -11.54 -7.49
C PRO A 15 -13.19 -10.68 -6.77
N ILE A 16 -13.54 -10.21 -5.57
CA ILE A 16 -12.62 -9.44 -4.73
C ILE A 16 -11.56 -10.42 -4.24
N ARG A 17 -10.37 -10.34 -4.84
CA ARG A 17 -9.21 -11.08 -4.36
C ARG A 17 -8.79 -10.44 -3.04
N ASN A 18 -8.73 -11.21 -1.96
CA ASN A 18 -8.39 -10.71 -0.63
C ASN A 18 -7.47 -11.71 0.07
N PHE A 19 -6.42 -11.19 0.69
CA PHE A 19 -5.51 -11.91 1.58
C PHE A 19 -5.22 -11.06 2.82
N SER A 20 -5.27 -11.67 4.00
CA SER A 20 -4.95 -10.98 5.25
C SER A 20 -4.21 -11.90 6.21
N VAL A 21 -3.18 -11.38 6.88
CA VAL A 21 -2.36 -12.12 7.84
C VAL A 21 -1.94 -11.25 9.02
N LEU A 22 -1.90 -11.84 10.21
CA LEU A 22 -1.33 -11.23 11.41
C LEU A 22 0.13 -11.65 11.57
N LEU A 23 0.99 -10.67 11.87
CA LEU A 23 2.43 -10.85 11.93
C LEU A 23 2.98 -10.17 13.18
N SER A 24 3.92 -10.85 13.84
CA SER A 24 4.60 -10.28 15.00
C SER A 24 5.41 -9.04 14.61
N PRO A 25 5.46 -7.98 15.44
CA PRO A 25 6.14 -6.72 15.15
C PRO A 25 7.66 -6.87 15.36
N THR A 26 8.26 -7.68 14.50
CA THR A 26 9.68 -8.03 14.50
C THR A 26 10.20 -8.02 13.07
N PRO A 27 11.53 -7.85 12.86
CA PRO A 27 12.11 -7.96 11.53
C PRO A 27 11.81 -9.29 10.82
N ARG A 28 11.71 -10.39 11.58
CA ARG A 28 11.31 -11.70 11.04
C ARG A 28 9.86 -11.71 10.57
N GLY A 29 8.95 -11.11 11.34
CA GLY A 29 7.55 -10.95 10.95
C GLY A 29 7.38 -10.08 9.71
N ALA A 30 8.12 -8.97 9.59
CA ALA A 30 8.13 -8.14 8.39
C ALA A 30 8.63 -8.91 7.15
N ARG A 31 9.73 -9.67 7.29
CA ARG A 31 10.24 -10.54 6.22
C ARG A 31 9.22 -11.60 5.80
N LEU A 32 8.54 -12.23 6.77
CA LEU A 32 7.48 -13.19 6.50
C LEU A 32 6.31 -12.54 5.77
N GLY A 33 5.90 -11.33 6.16
CA GLY A 33 4.84 -10.58 5.47
C GLY A 33 5.15 -10.32 4.01
N ARG A 34 6.37 -9.88 3.69
CA ARG A 34 6.82 -9.71 2.30
C ARG A 34 6.78 -11.03 1.52
N LEU A 35 7.24 -12.13 2.12
CA LEU A 35 7.27 -13.45 1.48
C LEU A 35 5.85 -13.92 1.15
N LEU A 36 4.93 -13.85 2.12
CA LEU A 36 3.54 -14.27 1.94
C LEU A 36 2.81 -13.39 0.92
N ALA A 37 3.03 -12.08 0.95
CA ALA A 37 2.49 -11.16 -0.04
C ALA A 37 2.98 -11.47 -1.46
N THR A 38 4.28 -11.73 -1.61
CA THR A 38 4.88 -12.08 -2.90
C THR A 38 4.25 -13.35 -3.47
N GLU A 39 4.09 -14.38 -2.63
CA GLU A 39 3.47 -15.63 -3.05
C GLU A 39 1.98 -15.44 -3.40
N GLN A 40 1.29 -14.59 -2.66
CA GLN A 40 -0.10 -14.28 -2.94
C GLN A 40 -0.27 -13.52 -4.27
N LEU A 41 0.61 -12.55 -4.55
CA LEU A 41 0.62 -11.82 -5.82
C LEU A 41 0.89 -12.75 -7.00
N ARG A 42 1.81 -13.71 -6.86
CA ARG A 42 2.05 -14.76 -7.87
C ARG A 42 0.81 -15.60 -8.11
N THR A 43 0.16 -16.04 -7.04
CA THR A 43 -1.07 -16.84 -7.10
C THR A 43 -2.20 -16.09 -7.82
N TRP A 44 -2.24 -14.76 -7.67
CA TRP A 44 -3.20 -13.91 -8.38
C TRP A 44 -2.79 -13.52 -9.80
N GLY A 45 -1.53 -13.77 -10.20
CA GLY A 45 -1.00 -13.43 -11.52
C GLY A 45 -0.61 -11.96 -11.69
N PHE A 46 -0.37 -11.23 -10.60
CA PHE A 46 0.00 -9.81 -10.64
C PHE A 46 1.51 -9.58 -10.65
N PRO A 47 1.98 -8.45 -11.22
CA PRO A 47 3.38 -8.07 -11.15
C PRO A 47 3.83 -7.92 -9.70
N LEU A 48 5.05 -8.38 -9.42
CA LEU A 48 5.63 -8.31 -8.09
C LEU A 48 6.15 -6.91 -7.78
N ASP A 49 6.72 -6.24 -8.77
CA ASP A 49 7.19 -4.87 -8.63
C ASP A 49 6.17 -3.90 -9.23
N PRO A 50 5.88 -2.78 -8.54
CA PRO A 50 6.52 -2.31 -7.31
C PRO A 50 5.89 -2.83 -5.98
N ALA A 51 4.85 -3.67 -6.06
CA ALA A 51 4.05 -4.10 -4.90
C ALA A 51 4.86 -4.73 -3.75
N ALA A 52 5.81 -5.62 -4.05
CA ALA A 52 6.63 -6.31 -3.08
C ALA A 52 7.58 -5.36 -2.32
N HIS A 53 8.03 -4.29 -2.97
CA HIS A 53 8.82 -3.24 -2.34
C HIS A 53 7.96 -2.43 -1.36
N ILE A 54 6.76 -2.02 -1.78
CA ILE A 54 5.81 -1.31 -0.92
C ILE A 54 5.46 -2.15 0.32
N VAL A 55 5.16 -3.44 0.15
CA VAL A 55 4.90 -4.34 1.29
C VAL A 55 6.09 -4.41 2.24
N ALA A 56 7.31 -4.49 1.71
CA ALA A 56 8.52 -4.56 2.52
C ALA A 56 8.67 -3.32 3.40
N GLU A 57 8.51 -2.13 2.82
CA GLU A 57 8.64 -0.86 3.54
C GLU A 57 7.54 -0.65 4.57
N LEU A 58 6.27 -0.94 4.21
CA LEU A 58 5.16 -0.80 5.15
C LEU A 58 5.25 -1.79 6.31
N ALA A 59 5.63 -3.05 6.04
CA ALA A 59 5.81 -4.06 7.08
C ALA A 59 7.02 -3.76 7.97
N ALA A 60 8.13 -3.27 7.42
CA ALA A 60 9.29 -2.80 8.19
C ALA A 60 8.90 -1.62 9.08
N ASN A 61 8.16 -0.65 8.55
CA ASN A 61 7.65 0.48 9.33
C ASN A 61 6.76 0.03 10.49
N ALA A 62 5.86 -0.94 10.27
CA ALA A 62 5.02 -1.49 11.34
C ALA A 62 5.83 -2.26 12.39
N ALA A 63 6.83 -3.05 11.97
CA ALA A 63 7.68 -3.79 12.89
C ALA A 63 8.59 -2.89 13.75
N THR A 64 9.08 -1.78 13.19
CA THR A 64 9.97 -0.84 13.87
C THR A 64 9.20 0.17 14.72
N HIS A 65 8.16 0.77 14.14
CA HIS A 65 7.46 1.92 14.75
C HIS A 65 6.13 1.55 15.39
N GLY A 66 5.46 0.49 14.94
CA GLY A 66 4.19 -0.02 15.47
C GLY A 66 4.35 -0.99 16.64
N ARG A 67 5.58 -1.20 17.13
CA ARG A 67 5.89 -2.19 18.16
C ARG A 67 5.27 -1.80 19.51
N VAL A 68 4.22 -2.53 19.87
CA VAL A 68 3.69 -2.64 21.23
C VAL A 68 3.92 -4.08 21.68
N PRO A 69 4.58 -4.34 22.82
CA PRO A 69 4.79 -5.71 23.31
C PRO A 69 3.48 -6.51 23.34
N GLY A 70 3.50 -7.72 22.76
CA GLY A 70 2.33 -8.62 22.73
C GLY A 70 1.23 -8.27 21.72
N ARG A 71 1.50 -7.39 20.74
CA ARG A 71 0.53 -7.02 19.69
C ARG A 71 1.08 -7.24 18.29
N ASP A 72 0.33 -7.94 17.46
CA ASP A 72 0.65 -8.16 16.04
C ASP A 72 0.20 -6.97 15.18
N PHE A 73 0.89 -6.77 14.04
CA PHE A 73 0.38 -5.96 12.95
C PHE A 73 -0.33 -6.83 11.92
N ARG A 74 -1.27 -6.26 11.19
CA ARG A 74 -2.02 -6.93 10.12
C ARG A 74 -1.54 -6.43 8.77
N LEU A 75 -1.19 -7.35 7.87
CA LEU A 75 -1.03 -7.07 6.46
C LEU A 75 -2.28 -7.55 5.73
N THR A 76 -2.88 -6.68 4.91
CA THR A 76 -4.01 -7.02 4.04
C THR A 76 -3.67 -6.62 2.61
N LEU A 77 -3.90 -7.50 1.66
CA LEU A 77 -3.87 -7.25 0.24
C LEU A 77 -5.26 -7.47 -0.32
N TYR A 78 -5.75 -6.57 -1.14
CA TYR A 78 -6.96 -6.85 -1.90
C TYR A 78 -6.99 -6.12 -3.23
N VAL A 79 -7.76 -6.67 -4.18
CA VAL A 79 -7.94 -6.08 -5.50
C VAL A 79 -9.40 -5.71 -5.69
N VAL A 80 -9.63 -4.45 -6.02
CA VAL A 80 -10.95 -3.93 -6.42
C VAL A 80 -10.81 -3.42 -7.85
N ALA A 81 -11.60 -4.02 -8.76
CA ALA A 81 -11.46 -3.78 -10.20
C ALA A 81 -9.99 -3.96 -10.65
N ASP A 82 -9.33 -2.86 -11.01
CA ASP A 82 -7.96 -2.85 -11.52
C ASP A 82 -6.97 -2.18 -10.54
N THR A 83 -7.31 -2.07 -9.25
CA THR A 83 -6.41 -1.48 -8.25
C THR A 83 -6.06 -2.50 -7.18
N LEU A 84 -4.75 -2.75 -7.00
CA LEU A 84 -4.21 -3.47 -5.86
C LEU A 84 -4.04 -2.52 -4.70
N ARG A 85 -4.69 -2.84 -3.59
CA ARG A 85 -4.56 -2.13 -2.32
C ARG A 85 -3.76 -2.96 -1.32
N ILE A 86 -2.74 -2.33 -0.74
CA ILE A 86 -1.85 -2.87 0.27
C ILE A 86 -2.09 -2.09 1.55
N GLU A 87 -2.51 -2.77 2.62
CA GLU A 87 -2.77 -2.16 3.91
C GLU A 87 -1.94 -2.81 5.01
N VAL A 88 -1.34 -1.99 5.84
CA VAL A 88 -0.67 -2.42 7.07
C VAL A 88 -1.31 -1.71 8.25
N THR A 89 -1.96 -2.49 9.12
CA THR A 89 -2.59 -1.99 10.34
C THR A 89 -1.76 -2.37 11.54
N ASP A 90 -1.19 -1.40 12.24
CA ASP A 90 -0.50 -1.62 13.51
C ASP A 90 -1.30 -1.06 14.70
N THR A 91 -0.84 -1.37 15.91
CA THR A 91 -1.55 -1.08 17.16
C THR A 91 -1.08 0.21 17.84
N ARG A 92 -0.43 1.10 17.09
CA ARG A 92 0.13 2.34 17.61
C ARG A 92 -0.35 3.57 16.82
N GLY A 93 -1.50 4.10 17.21
CA GLY A 93 -2.16 5.27 16.62
C GLY A 93 -1.61 6.63 17.06
N ASP A 94 -0.65 6.69 17.99
CA ASP A 94 -0.04 7.94 18.48
C ASP A 94 1.06 8.51 17.57
N ARG A 95 1.57 7.72 16.62
CA ARG A 95 2.60 8.13 15.66
C ARG A 95 2.05 8.18 14.24
N LEU A 96 1.86 9.38 13.71
CA LEU A 96 1.45 9.58 12.33
C LEU A 96 2.60 9.22 11.37
N PRO A 97 2.33 8.56 10.23
CA PRO A 97 3.32 8.36 9.19
C PRO A 97 3.58 9.70 8.49
N TYR A 98 4.77 10.27 8.70
CA TYR A 98 5.15 11.56 8.11
C TYR A 98 5.90 11.33 6.79
N ALA A 99 5.31 11.76 5.67
CA ALA A 99 6.04 11.97 4.43
C ALA A 99 6.26 13.46 4.22
N ARG A 100 7.51 13.89 4.49
CA ARG A 100 8.10 15.19 4.17
C ARG A 100 7.49 16.42 4.88
N HIS A 101 8.36 17.15 5.59
CA HIS A 101 8.38 18.61 5.87
C HIS A 101 8.73 19.07 7.29
N SER A 102 9.10 18.21 8.23
CA SER A 102 9.77 18.67 9.44
C SER A 102 10.56 17.56 10.11
N VAL A 103 11.88 17.80 10.23
CA VAL A 103 12.96 17.06 10.92
C VAL A 103 12.78 15.53 10.95
N PRO A 104 13.49 14.77 10.09
CA PRO A 104 13.46 13.32 10.14
C PRO A 104 14.11 12.82 11.43
N ASP A 105 13.37 12.03 12.20
CA ASP A 105 14.03 10.94 12.91
C ASP A 105 14.59 10.04 11.80
N ALA A 106 15.92 9.93 11.72
CA ALA A 106 16.70 9.65 10.50
C ALA A 106 16.39 8.32 9.76
N GLU A 107 15.50 7.49 10.31
CA GLU A 107 15.17 6.15 9.84
C GLU A 107 13.71 5.98 9.42
N SER A 108 12.75 6.64 10.09
CA SER A 108 11.31 6.53 9.77
C SER A 108 10.92 7.17 8.44
N GLY A 109 11.72 8.14 7.97
CA GLY A 109 11.42 8.90 6.75
C GLY A 109 11.79 8.20 5.43
N ARG A 110 12.71 7.23 5.45
CA ARG A 110 13.22 6.61 4.20
C ARG A 110 12.24 5.64 3.57
N GLY A 111 11.58 4.80 4.37
CA GLY A 111 10.65 3.79 3.85
C GLY A 111 9.39 4.40 3.22
N LEU A 112 8.85 5.47 3.81
CA LEU A 112 7.70 6.18 3.23
C LEU A 112 8.08 6.98 1.97
N VAL A 113 9.32 7.46 1.85
CA VAL A 113 9.80 8.08 0.60
C VAL A 113 9.81 7.06 -0.55
N LEU A 114 10.16 5.79 -0.28
CA LEU A 114 10.07 4.75 -1.30
C LEU A 114 8.62 4.41 -1.65
N VAL A 115 7.72 4.32 -0.66
CA VAL A 115 6.28 4.14 -0.92
C VAL A 115 5.71 5.29 -1.74
N ASP A 116 6.07 6.53 -1.40
CA ASP A 116 5.67 7.76 -2.11
C ASP A 116 6.15 7.79 -3.56
N ALA A 117 7.33 7.22 -3.85
CA ALA A 117 7.87 7.13 -5.20
C ALA A 117 7.26 5.97 -6.03
N LEU A 118 6.79 4.91 -5.38
CA LEU A 118 6.37 3.67 -6.03
C LEU A 118 4.86 3.49 -6.15
N ALA A 119 4.09 4.06 -5.23
CA ALA A 119 2.63 3.94 -5.21
C ALA A 119 1.97 5.00 -6.10
N ASP A 120 0.86 4.66 -6.73
CA ASP A 120 0.04 5.65 -7.45
C ASP A 120 -0.70 6.55 -6.46
N ARG A 121 -1.18 5.95 -5.36
CA ARG A 121 -1.81 6.65 -4.23
C ARG A 121 -1.39 5.98 -2.94
N TRP A 122 -1.17 6.75 -1.89
CA TRP A 122 -0.92 6.19 -0.57
C TRP A 122 -1.41 7.16 0.50
N GLY A 123 -1.58 6.66 1.72
CA GLY A 123 -1.99 7.47 2.84
C GLY A 123 -2.10 6.67 4.13
N TRP A 124 -2.83 7.24 5.08
CA TRP A 124 -3.12 6.57 6.34
C TRP A 124 -4.51 6.92 6.83
N ALA A 125 -5.09 6.05 7.65
CA ALA A 125 -6.38 6.25 8.30
C ALA A 125 -6.32 5.80 9.76
N PRO A 126 -6.99 6.50 10.68
CA PRO A 126 -7.16 6.01 12.05
C PRO A 126 -8.08 4.78 12.05
N GLY A 127 -7.69 3.73 12.77
CA GLY A 127 -8.57 2.61 13.11
C GLY A 127 -9.16 2.79 14.51
N PRO A 128 -9.93 1.82 15.01
CA PRO A 128 -10.36 1.81 16.41
C PRO A 128 -9.13 1.94 17.32
N PRO A 129 -9.08 2.95 18.22
CA PRO A 129 -7.90 3.18 19.05
C PRO A 129 -7.45 1.91 19.79
N PRO A 130 -6.14 1.62 19.84
CA PRO A 130 -5.00 2.42 19.39
C PRO A 130 -4.51 2.09 17.96
N ARG A 131 -5.38 1.75 17.00
CA ARG A 131 -4.92 1.29 15.67
C ARG A 131 -4.75 2.42 14.66
N LYS A 132 -3.78 2.26 13.76
CA LYS A 132 -3.70 3.03 12.51
C LYS A 132 -3.49 2.07 11.35
N THR A 133 -3.94 2.48 10.17
CA THR A 133 -3.73 1.74 8.93
C THR A 133 -2.98 2.64 7.96
N VAL A 134 -1.79 2.22 7.56
CA VAL A 134 -1.06 2.82 6.43
C VAL A 134 -1.38 2.01 5.20
N TRP A 135 -1.68 2.68 4.10
CA TRP A 135 -2.12 2.02 2.88
C TRP A 135 -1.43 2.60 1.65
N ALA A 136 -1.32 1.78 0.63
CA ALA A 136 -0.82 2.14 -0.69
C ALA A 136 -1.66 1.42 -1.76
N GLU A 137 -1.82 2.07 -2.90
CA GLU A 137 -2.56 1.59 -4.06
C GLU A 137 -1.65 1.59 -5.28
N LEU A 138 -1.83 0.56 -6.09
CA LEU A 138 -1.20 0.39 -7.39
C LEU A 138 -2.28 0.08 -8.42
N ASP A 139 -2.27 0.80 -9.53
CA ASP A 139 -3.14 0.52 -10.65
C ASP A 139 -2.52 -0.63 -11.49
N LEU A 140 -3.28 -1.72 -11.65
CA LEU A 140 -2.90 -2.98 -12.28
C LEU A 140 -3.14 -2.98 -13.79
N ALA A 141 -3.78 -1.94 -14.30
CA ALA A 141 -3.96 -1.76 -15.74
C ALA A 141 -2.58 -1.59 -16.41
N PRO A 142 -2.36 -2.17 -17.60
CA PRO A 142 -1.17 -1.86 -18.37
C PRO A 142 -1.29 -0.40 -18.79
N GLU A 143 -0.45 0.49 -18.26
CA GLU A 143 -0.34 1.86 -18.78
C GLU A 143 0.32 1.80 -20.17
N PRO A 144 -0.39 2.14 -21.27
CA PRO A 144 0.28 2.55 -22.48
C PRO A 144 0.92 3.93 -22.24
N GLY A 145 2.20 3.91 -21.85
CA GLY A 145 3.09 5.05 -21.99
C GLY A 145 2.92 6.16 -20.96
N ARG A 146 3.41 5.96 -19.74
CA ARG A 146 3.72 7.07 -18.84
C ARG A 146 5.06 7.69 -19.27
N PRO A 147 5.12 8.86 -19.93
CA PRO A 147 6.38 9.56 -20.09
C PRO A 147 6.90 9.96 -18.69
N CYS A 148 8.17 9.68 -18.45
CA CYS A 148 8.90 10.15 -17.27
C CYS A 148 8.66 11.66 -17.11
N SER A 149 7.96 12.06 -16.06
CA SER A 149 7.88 13.47 -15.65
C SER A 149 9.19 13.88 -14.99
N GLY A 150 10.25 13.96 -15.78
CA GLY A 150 11.34 14.91 -15.57
C GLY A 150 10.88 16.25 -16.13
N ALA A 151 10.12 17.02 -15.34
CA ALA A 151 9.94 18.43 -15.63
C ALA A 151 11.14 19.17 -15.05
N THR A 152 12.15 19.31 -15.92
CA THR A 152 13.17 20.34 -15.89
C THR A 152 12.58 21.65 -15.40
N GLY A 153 13.04 22.12 -14.24
CA GLY A 153 12.87 23.52 -13.86
C GLY A 153 13.84 24.35 -14.69
N ASP A 154 13.43 24.75 -15.89
CA ASP A 154 14.06 25.87 -16.59
C ASP A 154 13.58 27.16 -15.93
N LEU A 155 14.49 27.83 -15.23
CA LEU A 155 14.41 29.25 -14.87
C LEU A 155 15.84 29.78 -14.67
N TYR A 156 16.53 30.04 -15.78
CA TYR A 156 17.47 31.15 -15.83
C TYR A 156 16.93 32.16 -16.85
N GLN A 157 16.51 33.30 -16.31
CA GLN A 157 16.04 34.46 -17.04
C GLN A 157 17.20 35.09 -17.79
N GLU A 158 17.04 35.28 -19.10
CA GLU A 158 17.82 36.27 -19.84
C GLU A 158 17.39 37.68 -19.36
N THR A 159 18.37 38.50 -18.97
CA THR A 159 18.19 39.93 -18.66
C THR A 159 18.90 40.74 -19.75
N PRO A 160 18.27 41.76 -20.36
CA PRO A 160 18.90 42.56 -21.40
C PRO A 160 19.74 43.70 -20.81
N GLY A 161 20.83 44.03 -21.49
CA GLY A 161 21.66 45.22 -21.28
C GLY A 161 22.27 45.66 -22.59
#